data_AF-A0A929ZYB3-F1
#
_entry.id   AF-A0A929ZYB3-F1
#
_cell.length_a   1.000
_cell.length_b   1.000
_cell.length_c   1.000
_cell.angle_alpha   90.00
_cell.angle_beta   90.00
_cell.angle_gamma   90.00
#
_symmetry.space_group_name_H-M   'P 1'
#
loop_
_entity.id
_entity.type
_entity.pdbx_description
1 polymer ?
#
loop_
_entity_poly.entity_id
_entity_poly.type
_entity_poly.pdbx_seq_one_letter_code
_entity_poly.pdbx_strand_id
1 'polypeptide(L)'
;MFTVSSDRFNPNPITKFLVVGLFGFTGLNTINHYLEWAAVFVISIMYFANGFKKESMRNIIVFGVLFLASSFTMLEKFPIIIKILLSLVFVARMFYLPFTAAKFMIKISDVGSVISAMDLLKIPKVVSIPIAVMFRFFPSFIEEKNYIKMAMKIRGIETKNPIKYLERRL
;
A
#
# COMPACT_ATOMS: atom_id res chain seq x y z
N MET A 1 13.36 25.31 -5.23
CA MET A 1 12.11 25.98 -4.82
C MET A 1 11.00 24.93 -4.87
N PHE A 2 10.74 24.22 -3.77
CA PHE A 2 9.72 23.19 -3.73
C PHE A 2 8.38 23.85 -3.39
N THR A 3 7.50 23.93 -4.38
CA THR A 3 6.14 24.45 -4.21
C THR A 3 5.33 23.39 -3.45
N VAL A 4 5.21 23.57 -2.14
CA VAL A 4 4.24 22.82 -1.32
C VAL A 4 2.86 23.36 -1.69
N SER A 5 2.18 22.73 -2.64
CA SER A 5 0.78 23.02 -2.93
C SER A 5 -0.06 22.75 -1.67
N SER A 6 -0.38 23.84 -0.99
CA SER A 6 -1.41 23.99 0.04
C SER A 6 -2.78 23.77 -0.59
N ASP A 7 -3.39 22.63 -0.28
CA ASP A 7 -4.84 22.31 -0.29
C ASP A 7 -5.09 20.86 -0.67
N ARG A 8 -4.40 19.95 0.01
CA ARG A 8 -4.85 18.56 0.11
C ARG A 8 -5.47 18.42 1.48
N PHE A 9 -6.78 18.14 1.50
CA PHE A 9 -7.48 17.68 2.69
C PHE A 9 -6.63 16.59 3.33
N ASN A 10 -5.90 16.94 4.39
CA ASN A 10 -4.93 16.05 5.04
C ASN A 10 -5.63 15.53 6.30
N PRO A 11 -6.45 14.46 6.19
CA PRO A 11 -7.04 13.89 7.38
C PRO A 11 -5.91 13.46 8.31
N ASN A 12 -6.12 13.67 9.62
CA ASN A 12 -5.14 13.35 10.64
C ASN A 12 -4.54 11.96 10.34
N PRO A 13 -3.20 11.80 10.33
CA PRO A 13 -2.60 10.53 9.95
C PRO A 13 -3.04 9.39 10.88
N ILE A 14 -3.42 9.72 12.12
CA ILE A 14 -4.08 8.82 13.07
C ILE A 14 -5.37 8.22 12.51
N THR A 15 -6.26 9.02 11.92
CA THR A 15 -7.50 8.50 11.31
C THR A 15 -7.19 7.60 10.13
N LYS A 16 -6.12 7.86 9.37
CA LYS A 16 -5.68 6.96 8.28
C LYS A 16 -5.19 5.62 8.84
N PHE A 17 -4.35 5.61 9.88
CA PHE A 17 -3.90 4.38 10.54
C PHE A 17 -5.05 3.56 11.11
N LEU A 18 -6.01 4.23 11.76
CA LEU A 18 -7.19 3.60 12.35
C LEU A 18 -8.07 2.98 11.25
N VAL A 19 -8.29 3.71 10.15
CA VAL A 19 -9.04 3.22 8.98
C VAL A 19 -8.36 2.01 8.34
N VAL A 20 -7.04 2.02 8.14
CA VAL A 20 -6.30 0.85 7.62
C VAL A 20 -6.35 -0.33 8.58
N GLY A 21 -6.20 -0.09 9.88
CA GLY A 21 -6.28 -1.13 10.90
C GLY A 21 -7.65 -1.80 10.96
N LEU A 22 -8.73 -1.01 10.95
CA LEU A 22 -10.10 -1.51 10.91
C LEU A 22 -10.39 -2.27 9.61
N PHE A 23 -9.96 -1.76 8.46
CA PHE A 23 -10.13 -2.47 7.19
C PHE A 23 -9.27 -3.75 7.11
N GLY A 24 -8.10 -3.77 7.74
CA GLY A 24 -7.32 -4.98 7.95
C GLY A 24 -8.11 -6.05 8.70
N PHE A 25 -8.84 -5.65 9.74
CA PHE A 25 -9.71 -6.53 10.53
C PHE A 25 -10.95 -7.00 9.76
N THR A 26 -11.43 -6.20 8.79
CA THR A 26 -12.53 -6.62 7.89
C THR A 26 -12.14 -7.74 6.93
N GLY A 27 -10.86 -7.87 6.59
CA GLY A 27 -10.37 -9.03 5.83
C GLY A 27 -10.49 -10.32 6.63
N LEU A 28 -10.25 -10.30 7.94
CA LEU A 28 -10.18 -11.49 8.79
C LEU A 28 -11.54 -12.06 9.23
N ASN A 29 -12.62 -11.27 9.12
CA ASN A 29 -13.96 -11.69 9.52
C ASN A 29 -14.86 -11.83 8.29
N THR A 30 -15.72 -12.85 8.25
CA THR A 30 -16.76 -13.01 7.21
C THR A 30 -17.82 -11.93 7.37
N ILE A 31 -17.58 -10.79 6.74
CA ILE A 31 -18.43 -9.61 6.83
C ILE A 31 -19.51 -9.66 5.74
N ASN A 32 -20.69 -9.12 6.07
CA ASN A 32 -21.78 -8.97 5.12
C ASN A 32 -21.32 -8.27 3.84
N HIS A 33 -21.79 -8.75 2.69
CA HIS A 33 -21.46 -8.22 1.37
C HIS A 33 -21.65 -6.68 1.26
N TYR A 34 -22.66 -6.15 1.94
CA TYR A 34 -22.95 -4.71 1.99
C TYR A 34 -21.84 -3.89 2.67
N LEU A 35 -21.20 -4.43 3.71
CA LEU A 35 -20.10 -3.76 4.41
C LEU A 35 -18.82 -3.73 3.57
N GLU A 36 -18.56 -4.76 2.75
CA GLU A 36 -17.44 -4.74 1.80
C GLU A 36 -17.62 -3.62 0.76
N TRP A 37 -18.82 -3.43 0.23
CA TRP A 37 -19.12 -2.32 -0.68
C TRP A 37 -18.98 -0.96 -0.01
N ALA A 38 -19.48 -0.81 1.22
CA ALA A 38 -19.32 0.42 1.99
C ALA A 38 -17.84 0.74 2.23
N ALA A 39 -17.01 -0.27 2.54
CA ALA A 39 -15.57 -0.14 2.73
C ALA A 39 -14.87 0.43 1.48
N VAL A 40 -15.13 -0.17 0.31
CA VAL A 40 -14.55 0.29 -0.96
C VAL A 40 -14.99 1.70 -1.29
N PHE A 41 -16.26 2.02 -1.04
CA PHE A 41 -16.80 3.35 -1.30
C PHE A 41 -16.13 4.41 -0.41
N VAL A 42 -15.94 4.12 0.87
CA VAL A 42 -15.19 5.00 1.80
C VAL A 42 -13.75 5.20 1.33
N ILE A 43 -13.03 4.12 0.98
CA ILE A 43 -11.65 4.21 0.46
C ILE A 43 -11.60 5.03 -0.84
N SER A 44 -12.57 4.84 -1.73
CA SER A 44 -12.67 5.57 -2.99
C SER A 44 -12.93 7.07 -2.79
N ILE A 45 -13.83 7.44 -1.87
CA ILE A 45 -14.07 8.83 -1.45
C ILE A 45 -12.78 9.42 -0.87
N MET A 46 -12.07 8.67 -0.03
CA MET A 46 -10.79 9.13 0.54
C MET A 46 -9.74 9.39 -0.55
N TYR A 47 -9.62 8.52 -1.57
CA TYR A 47 -8.74 8.76 -2.73
C TYR A 47 -9.15 9.99 -3.53
N PHE A 48 -10.46 10.25 -3.67
CA PHE A 48 -10.98 11.41 -4.37
C PHE A 48 -10.70 12.72 -3.60
N ALA A 49 -10.93 12.73 -2.30
CA ALA A 49 -10.64 13.86 -1.41
C ALA A 49 -9.15 14.24 -1.38
N ASN A 50 -8.26 13.28 -1.62
CA ASN A 50 -6.81 13.51 -1.69
C ASN A 50 -6.29 13.84 -3.11
N GLY A 51 -7.18 14.02 -4.09
CA GLY A 51 -6.85 14.42 -5.46
C GLY A 51 -6.38 13.29 -6.39
N PHE A 52 -6.36 12.04 -5.94
CA PHE A 52 -5.90 10.89 -6.72
C PHE A 52 -7.04 10.22 -7.52
N LYS A 53 -7.70 10.99 -8.40
CA LYS A 53 -8.88 10.54 -9.17
C LYS A 53 -8.65 9.25 -9.97
N LYS A 54 -7.46 9.07 -10.56
CA LYS A 54 -7.08 7.87 -11.33
C LYS A 54 -6.98 6.61 -10.47
N GLU A 55 -6.45 6.73 -9.25
CA GLU A 55 -6.34 5.58 -8.32
C GLU A 55 -7.71 5.21 -7.75
N SER A 56 -8.56 6.22 -7.49
CA SER A 56 -9.94 6.01 -7.04
C SER A 56 -10.76 5.20 -8.06
N MET A 57 -10.75 5.63 -9.33
CA MET A 57 -11.45 4.88 -10.39
C MET A 57 -10.88 3.48 -10.59
N ARG A 58 -9.54 3.32 -10.55
CA ARG A 58 -8.91 2.01 -10.64
C ARG A 58 -9.35 1.08 -9.51
N ASN A 59 -9.48 1.60 -8.28
CA ASN A 59 -9.92 0.81 -7.13
C ASN A 59 -11.35 0.30 -7.31
N ILE A 60 -12.28 1.18 -7.74
CA ILE A 60 -13.68 0.80 -8.03
C ILE A 60 -13.72 -0.26 -9.13
N ILE A 61 -13.01 -0.05 -10.24
CA ILE A 61 -13.02 -0.97 -11.39
C ILE A 61 -12.47 -2.34 -11.00
N VAL A 62 -11.32 -2.38 -10.33
CA VAL A 62 -10.69 -3.65 -9.95
C VAL A 62 -11.54 -4.39 -8.91
N PHE A 63 -12.12 -3.69 -7.93
CA PHE A 63 -13.05 -4.31 -7.00
C PHE A 63 -14.30 -4.83 -7.70
N GLY A 64 -14.88 -4.07 -8.64
CA GLY A 64 -16.02 -4.50 -9.44
C GLY A 64 -15.73 -5.76 -10.26
N VAL A 65 -14.56 -5.86 -10.87
CA VAL A 65 -14.13 -7.06 -11.61
C VAL A 65 -13.91 -8.25 -10.66
N LEU A 66 -13.28 -8.06 -9.51
CA LEU A 66 -13.11 -9.12 -8.50
C LEU A 66 -14.47 -9.59 -7.95
N PHE A 67 -15.41 -8.66 -7.78
CA PHE A 67 -16.76 -8.95 -7.33
C PHE A 67 -17.51 -9.80 -8.35
N LEU A 68 -17.53 -9.37 -9.62
CA LEU A 68 -18.15 -10.10 -10.73
C LEU A 68 -17.51 -11.49 -10.91
N ALA A 69 -16.19 -11.58 -10.85
CA ALA A 69 -15.47 -12.85 -10.91
C ALA A 69 -15.89 -13.79 -9.77
N SER A 70 -16.07 -13.27 -8.55
CA SER A 70 -16.49 -14.04 -7.38
C SER A 70 -18.00 -14.32 -7.32
N SER A 71 -18.83 -13.54 -8.02
CA SER A 71 -20.30 -13.64 -7.99
C SER A 71 -20.86 -14.61 -9.02
N PHE A 72 -20.02 -15.26 -9.84
CA PHE A 72 -20.48 -16.35 -10.71
C PHE A 72 -20.88 -17.55 -9.85
N THR A 73 -22.06 -17.47 -9.24
CA THR A 73 -22.79 -18.55 -8.57
C THR A 73 -23.23 -19.66 -9.53
N MET A 74 -22.91 -19.55 -10.83
CA MET A 74 -23.02 -20.63 -11.83
C MET A 74 -21.99 -21.76 -11.62
N LEU A 75 -21.55 -22.02 -10.40
CA LEU A 75 -20.39 -22.87 -10.08
C LEU A 75 -20.71 -24.27 -9.54
N GLU A 76 -21.98 -24.66 -9.46
CA GLU A 76 -22.32 -26.02 -9.08
C GLU A 76 -22.12 -27.04 -10.21
N LYS A 77 -22.02 -26.59 -11.47
CA LYS A 77 -21.89 -27.47 -12.66
C LYS A 77 -20.47 -27.61 -13.22
N PHE A 78 -19.48 -26.92 -12.67
CA PHE A 78 -18.11 -26.91 -13.23
C PHE A 78 -17.15 -27.90 -12.54
N PRO A 79 -16.15 -28.43 -13.27
CA PRO A 79 -15.16 -29.39 -12.76
C PRO A 79 -14.33 -28.82 -11.59
N ILE A 80 -13.82 -29.72 -10.74
CA ILE A 80 -13.04 -29.44 -9.51
C ILE A 80 -11.95 -28.37 -9.72
N ILE A 81 -11.31 -28.35 -10.89
CA ILE A 81 -10.20 -27.46 -11.24
C ILE A 81 -10.63 -25.98 -11.19
N ILE A 82 -11.86 -25.68 -11.66
CA ILE A 82 -12.39 -24.31 -11.68
C ILE A 82 -12.76 -23.85 -10.27
N LYS A 83 -13.21 -24.76 -9.40
CA LYS A 83 -13.49 -24.46 -7.98
C LYS A 83 -12.21 -24.06 -7.23
N ILE A 84 -11.11 -24.78 -7.45
CA ILE A 84 -9.81 -24.44 -6.84
C ILE A 84 -9.32 -23.07 -7.31
N LEU A 85 -9.35 -22.82 -8.62
CA LEU A 85 -8.94 -21.53 -9.17
C LEU A 85 -9.77 -20.37 -8.61
N LEU A 86 -11.10 -20.55 -8.50
CA LEU A 86 -11.98 -19.51 -7.98
C LEU A 86 -11.80 -19.27 -6.47
N SER A 87 -11.50 -20.31 -5.68
CA SER A 87 -11.16 -20.13 -4.26
C SER A 87 -9.96 -19.19 -4.07
N LEU A 88 -8.99 -19.24 -4.98
CA LEU A 88 -7.81 -18.38 -4.96
C LEU A 88 -8.18 -16.92 -5.25
N VAL A 89 -9.14 -16.68 -6.14
CA VAL A 89 -9.71 -15.33 -6.41
C VAL A 89 -10.45 -14.79 -5.19
N PHE A 90 -11.17 -15.65 -4.45
CA PHE A 90 -11.85 -15.26 -3.22
C PHE A 90 -10.85 -14.85 -2.13
N VAL A 91 -9.78 -15.63 -1.95
CA VAL A 91 -8.68 -15.27 -1.03
C VAL A 91 -7.99 -13.97 -1.48
N ALA A 92 -7.72 -13.81 -2.78
CA ALA A 92 -7.13 -12.59 -3.31
C ALA A 92 -8.00 -11.35 -3.05
N ARG A 93 -9.33 -11.49 -3.13
CA ARG A 93 -10.30 -10.44 -2.79
C ARG A 93 -10.20 -10.01 -1.33
N MET A 94 -10.08 -10.96 -0.42
CA MET A 94 -9.92 -10.72 1.01
C MET A 94 -8.68 -9.86 1.32
N PHE A 95 -7.57 -10.10 0.61
CA PHE A 95 -6.35 -9.30 0.76
C PHE A 95 -6.36 -7.97 -0.01
N TYR A 96 -7.22 -7.83 -1.02
CA TYR A 96 -7.27 -6.63 -1.87
C TYR A 96 -7.66 -5.36 -1.07
N LEU A 97 -8.64 -5.48 -0.17
CA LEU A 97 -9.13 -4.38 0.66
C LEU A 97 -8.07 -3.81 1.61
N PRO A 98 -7.43 -4.62 2.49
CA PRO A 98 -6.33 -4.15 3.33
C PRO A 98 -5.16 -3.61 2.51
N PHE A 99 -4.84 -4.24 1.38
CA PHE A 99 -3.71 -3.83 0.54
C PHE A 99 -3.93 -2.45 -0.09
N THR A 100 -5.12 -2.19 -0.62
CA THR A 100 -5.46 -0.88 -1.20
C THR A 100 -5.52 0.21 -0.13
N ALA A 101 -6.07 -0.08 1.04
CA ALA A 101 -6.06 0.82 2.19
C ALA A 101 -4.62 1.12 2.67
N ALA A 102 -3.77 0.12 2.78
CA ALA A 102 -2.36 0.30 3.14
C ALA A 102 -1.60 1.14 2.09
N LYS A 103 -1.83 0.88 0.81
CA LYS A 103 -1.25 1.65 -0.30
C LYS A 103 -1.71 3.11 -0.27
N PHE A 104 -2.99 3.36 0.05
CA PHE A 104 -3.52 4.71 0.27
C PHE A 104 -2.74 5.44 1.37
N MET A 105 -2.54 4.78 2.51
CA MET A 105 -1.85 5.35 3.66
C MET A 105 -0.40 5.71 3.33
N ILE A 106 0.35 4.81 2.69
CA ILE A 106 1.76 5.06 2.31
C ILE A 106 1.88 6.22 1.32
N LYS A 107 0.93 6.34 0.38
CA LYS A 107 1.01 7.37 -0.69
C LYS A 107 0.71 8.79 -0.20
N ILE A 108 -0.07 8.91 0.88
CA ILE A 108 -0.62 10.19 1.35
C ILE A 108 -0.01 10.62 2.67
N SER A 109 0.60 9.69 3.41
CA SER A 109 1.30 10.02 4.65
C SER A 109 2.72 10.42 4.32
N ASP A 110 3.01 11.71 4.49
CA ASP A 110 4.38 12.17 4.52
C ASP A 110 5.06 11.72 5.81
N VAL A 111 6.37 11.50 5.76
CA VAL A 111 7.17 11.04 6.88
C VAL A 111 7.01 11.95 8.10
N GLY A 112 7.00 13.28 7.89
CA GLY A 112 6.79 14.24 8.97
C GLY A 112 5.40 14.11 9.61
N SER A 113 4.37 13.85 8.79
CA SER A 113 3.00 13.64 9.29
C SER A 113 2.87 12.36 10.12
N VAL A 114 3.62 11.31 9.78
CA VAL A 114 3.66 10.06 10.56
C VAL A 114 4.29 10.31 11.93
N ILE A 115 5.42 11.03 11.99
CA ILE A 115 6.09 11.37 13.26
C ILE A 115 5.15 12.20 14.15
N SER A 116 4.51 13.23 13.60
CA SER A 116 3.54 14.04 14.36
C SER A 116 2.37 13.21 14.89
N ALA A 117 1.88 12.23 14.11
CA ALA A 117 0.82 11.34 14.56
C ALA A 117 1.27 10.38 15.67
N MET A 118 2.53 9.94 15.67
CA MET A 118 3.09 9.15 16.76
C MET A 118 3.15 9.93 18.07
N ASP A 119 3.49 11.21 18.01
CA ASP A 119 3.50 12.10 19.17
C ASP A 119 2.07 12.33 19.71
N LEU A 120 1.08 12.49 18.82
CA LEU A 120 -0.34 12.58 19.18
C LEU A 120 -0.89 11.28 19.79
N LEU A 121 -0.43 10.12 19.32
CA LEU A 121 -0.81 8.80 19.84
C LEU A 121 -0.16 8.46 21.20
N LYS A 122 0.62 9.39 21.77
CA LYS A 122 1.38 9.18 23.01
C LYS A 122 2.24 7.90 22.97
N ILE A 123 2.82 7.60 21.80
CA ILE A 123 3.76 6.49 21.68
C ILE A 123 4.97 6.80 22.58
N PRO A 124 5.52 5.81 23.30
CA PRO A 124 6.68 6.01 24.16
C PRO A 124 7.84 6.68 23.42
N LYS A 125 8.44 7.71 24.03
CA LYS A 125 9.58 8.46 23.46
C LYS A 125 10.77 7.55 23.10
N VAL A 126 10.92 6.43 23.80
CA VAL A 126 11.94 5.40 23.51
C VAL A 126 11.81 4.83 22.10
N VAL A 127 10.61 4.82 21.51
CA VAL A 127 10.35 4.35 20.13
C VAL A 127 10.26 5.51 19.15
N SER A 128 9.60 6.62 19.52
CA SER A 128 9.42 7.78 18.63
C SER A 128 10.75 8.42 18.23
N ILE A 129 11.68 8.60 19.18
CA ILE A 129 12.95 9.29 18.93
C ILE A 129 13.82 8.55 17.89
N PRO A 130 14.12 7.24 18.03
CA PRO A 130 14.90 6.53 17.01
C PRO A 130 14.26 6.54 15.63
N ILE A 131 12.93 6.45 15.56
CA ILE A 131 12.19 6.48 14.30
C ILE A 131 12.33 7.85 13.61
N ALA A 132 12.15 8.94 14.36
CA ALA A 132 12.35 10.30 13.84
C ALA A 132 13.79 10.51 13.34
N VAL A 133 14.77 9.97 14.06
CA VAL A 133 16.18 9.99 13.67
C VAL A 133 16.41 9.21 12.38
N MET A 134 15.89 7.97 12.28
CA MET A 134 15.98 7.16 11.07
C MET A 134 15.38 7.87 9.87
N PHE A 135 14.20 8.47 10.03
CA PHE A 135 13.55 9.22 8.96
C PHE A 135 14.30 10.47 8.51
N ARG A 136 15.08 11.10 9.41
CA ARG A 136 15.94 12.23 9.04
C ARG A 136 17.19 11.79 8.27
N PHE A 137 17.69 10.58 8.51
CA PHE A 137 18.85 10.00 7.80
C PHE A 137 18.47 9.22 6.53
N PHE A 138 17.25 8.71 6.45
CA PHE A 138 16.77 7.93 5.32
C PHE A 138 16.91 8.65 3.96
N PRO A 139 16.63 9.96 3.82
CA PRO A 139 16.89 10.70 2.59
C PRO A 139 18.36 10.62 2.14
N SER A 140 19.29 10.77 3.10
CA SER A 140 20.73 10.69 2.82
C SER A 140 21.13 9.29 2.35
N PHE A 141 20.59 8.21 2.95
CA PHE A 141 20.85 6.85 2.48
C PHE A 141 20.36 6.59 1.04
N ILE A 142 19.23 7.18 0.64
CA ILE A 142 18.73 7.07 -0.74
C ILE A 142 19.71 7.76 -1.71
N GLU A 143 20.16 8.96 -1.37
CA GLU A 143 21.13 9.72 -2.15
C GLU A 143 22.46 8.97 -2.24
N GLU A 144 22.98 8.48 -1.12
CA GLU A 144 24.21 7.69 -1.06
C GLU A 144 24.11 6.45 -1.95
N LYS A 145 23.00 5.70 -1.89
CA LYS A 145 22.78 4.55 -2.78
C LYS A 145 22.81 4.96 -4.25
N ASN A 146 22.22 6.11 -4.60
CA ASN A 146 22.25 6.62 -5.96
C ASN A 146 23.66 7.01 -6.40
N TYR A 147 24.44 7.64 -5.53
CA TYR A 147 25.85 7.96 -5.78
C TYR A 147 26.71 6.69 -5.94
N ILE A 148 26.53 5.68 -5.08
CA ILE A 148 27.20 4.38 -5.22
C ILE A 148 26.84 3.75 -6.55
N LYS A 149 25.55 3.74 -6.93
CA LYS A 149 25.09 3.21 -8.23
C LYS A 149 25.72 3.96 -9.40
N MET A 150 25.85 5.28 -9.29
CA MET A 150 26.49 6.10 -10.31
C MET A 150 27.99 5.83 -10.41
N ALA A 151 28.69 5.68 -9.28
CA ALA A 151 30.10 5.32 -9.24
C ALA A 151 30.35 3.91 -9.81
N MET A 152 29.48 2.94 -9.53
CA MET A 152 29.53 1.61 -10.15
C MET A 152 29.37 1.68 -11.67
N LYS A 153 28.43 2.52 -12.15
CA LYS A 153 28.26 2.75 -13.59
C LYS A 153 29.50 3.36 -14.25
N ILE A 154 30.16 4.32 -13.60
CA ILE A 154 31.43 4.92 -14.07
C ILE A 154 32.54 3.86 -14.15
N ARG A 155 32.57 2.93 -13.20
CA ARG A 155 33.52 1.80 -13.17
C ARG A 155 33.18 0.68 -14.18
N GLY A 156 32.18 0.87 -15.05
CA GLY A 156 31.75 -0.12 -16.05
C GLY A 156 31.04 -1.35 -15.44
N ILE A 157 30.60 -1.27 -14.19
CA ILE A 157 29.87 -2.35 -13.52
C ILE A 157 28.40 -2.27 -13.94
N GLU A 158 28.02 -3.07 -14.93
CA GLU A 158 26.62 -3.18 -15.36
C GLU A 158 25.82 -4.00 -14.35
N THR A 159 24.98 -3.33 -13.54
CA THR A 159 23.93 -3.93 -12.68
C THR A 159 22.84 -4.69 -13.46
N LYS A 160 23.10 -5.12 -14.69
CA LYS A 160 22.12 -5.80 -15.55
C LYS A 160 22.08 -7.31 -15.32
N ASN A 161 23.16 -7.92 -14.83
CA ASN A 161 23.21 -9.36 -14.55
C ASN A 161 24.01 -9.70 -13.28
N PRO A 162 23.38 -9.77 -12.10
CA PRO A 162 24.06 -10.11 -10.84
C PRO A 162 24.61 -11.54 -10.84
N ILE A 163 24.11 -12.42 -11.72
CA ILE A 163 24.51 -13.83 -11.82
C ILE A 163 25.97 -13.97 -12.30
N LYS A 164 26.44 -13.10 -13.21
CA LYS A 164 27.81 -13.17 -13.77
C LYS A 164 28.90 -12.83 -12.74
N TYR A 165 28.53 -12.21 -11.61
CA TYR A 165 29.44 -11.91 -10.50
C TYR A 165 29.62 -13.08 -9.53
N LEU A 166 28.65 -14.00 -9.46
CA LEU A 166 28.73 -15.22 -8.64
C LEU A 166 29.64 -16.26 -9.29
N GLU A 167 29.60 -16.35 -10.62
CA GLU A 167 30.43 -17.26 -11.40
C GLU A 167 31.93 -16.92 -11.33
N ARG A 168 32.29 -15.67 -10.99
CA ARG A 168 33.69 -15.25 -10.79
C ARG A 168 34.22 -15.57 -9.38
N ARG A 169 33.39 -16.17 -8.51
CA ARG A 169 33.69 -16.47 -7.11
C ARG A 169 33.65 -17.97 -6.76
N LEU A 170 33.27 -18.82 -7.72
CA LEU A 170 33.43 -20.28 -7.70
C LEU A 170 34.64 -20.63 -8.58
#